data_AF-A0A7V6TY85-F1
#
_entry.id   AF-A0A7V6TY85-F1
#
_cell.length_a   1.000
_cell.length_b   1.000
_cell.length_c   1.000
_cell.angle_alpha   90.00
_cell.angle_beta   90.00
_cell.angle_gamma   90.00
#
_symmetry.space_group_name_H-M   'P 1'
#
loop_
_entity.id
_entity.type
_entity.pdbx_description
1 polymer ?
#
loop_
_entity_poly.entity_id
_entity_poly.type
_entity_poly.pdbx_seq_one_letter_code
_entity_poly.pdbx_strand_id
1 'polypeptide(L)' 'MPDQNTYPTVDPIKSGVAGRCPRCGEGKLFDGFLKVAPRCSACGLDYSFADSGDGPAAFVILIIGF' A
#
# COMPACT_ATOMS: atom_id res chain seq x y z
N MET A 1 -11.65 -27.63 2.90
CA MET A 1 -12.16 -26.28 3.21
C MET A 1 -11.77 -25.38 2.05
N PRO A 2 -12.69 -24.72 1.34
CA PRO A 2 -12.31 -23.80 0.28
C PRO A 2 -11.93 -22.47 0.94
N ASP A 3 -10.64 -22.17 0.98
CA ASP A 3 -10.16 -20.86 1.42
C ASP A 3 -10.62 -19.81 0.42
N GLN A 4 -11.73 -19.14 0.74
CA GLN A 4 -12.37 -18.13 -0.09
C GLN A 4 -11.51 -16.87 -0.11
N ASN A 5 -10.52 -16.82 -0.99
CA ASN A 5 -9.85 -15.58 -1.32
C ASN A 5 -10.77 -14.74 -2.23
N THR A 6 -11.73 -14.04 -1.60
CA THR A 6 -12.78 -13.20 -2.22
C THR A 6 -12.26 -12.04 -3.08
N TYR A 7 -10.95 -11.94 -3.28
CA TYR A 7 -10.32 -10.82 -3.96
C TYR A 7 -9.54 -11.29 -5.19
N PRO A 8 -9.60 -10.55 -6.31
CA PRO A 8 -8.87 -10.90 -7.52
C PRO A 8 -7.37 -10.95 -7.23
N THR A 9 -6.64 -11.82 -7.92
CA THR A 9 -5.18 -11.86 -7.87
C THR A 9 -4.63 -10.56 -8.44
N VAL A 10 -4.25 -9.64 -7.55
CA VAL A 10 -3.59 -8.39 -7.93
C VAL A 10 -2.09 -8.62 -7.96
N ASP A 11 -1.44 -8.19 -9.04
CA ASP A 11 0.01 -8.20 -9.13
C ASP A 11 0.57 -7.09 -8.21
N PRO A 12 1.32 -7.43 -7.15
CA PRO A 12 1.76 -6.49 -6.14
C PRO A 12 2.69 -5.40 -6.72
N ILE A 13 3.47 -5.75 -7.75
CA ILE A 13 4.36 -4.80 -8.43
C ILE A 13 3.53 -3.82 -9.25
N LYS A 14 2.56 -4.33 -10.01
CA LYS A 14 1.69 -3.50 -10.83
C LYS A 14 0.80 -2.59 -9.98
N SER A 15 0.22 -3.09 -8.89
CA SER A 15 -0.59 -2.30 -7.97
C SER A 15 0.26 -1.27 -7.22
N GLY A 16 1.48 -1.61 -6.81
CA GLY A 16 2.40 -0.68 -6.16
C GLY A 16 2.80 0.48 -7.09
N VAL A 17 3.21 0.17 -8.31
CA VAL A 17 3.60 1.19 -9.32
C VAL A 17 2.40 2.04 -9.74
N ALA A 18 1.21 1.45 -9.86
CA ALA A 18 -0.01 2.17 -10.21
C ALA A 18 -0.65 2.92 -9.03
N GLY A 19 -0.09 2.82 -7.82
CA GLY A 19 -0.66 3.43 -6.61
C GLY A 19 -2.06 2.89 -6.27
N ARG A 20 -2.29 1.60 -6.52
CA ARG A 20 -3.57 0.92 -6.31
C ARG A 20 -3.49 -0.10 -5.18
N CYS A 21 -4.65 -0.48 -4.69
CA CYS A 21 -4.81 -1.42 -3.60
C CYS A 21 -4.17 -2.78 -3.94
N PRO A 22 -3.25 -3.31 -3.11
CA PRO A 22 -2.64 -4.62 -3.33
C PRO A 22 -3.60 -5.80 -3.14
N ARG A 23 -4.80 -5.57 -2.57
CA ARG A 23 -5.81 -6.61 -2.37
C ARG A 23 -6.87 -6.64 -3.45
N CYS A 24 -7.41 -5.48 -3.85
CA CYS A 24 -8.49 -5.43 -4.84
C CYS A 24 -8.10 -4.81 -6.19
N GLY A 25 -6.98 -4.09 -6.30
CA GLY A 25 -6.57 -3.44 -7.55
C GLY A 25 -7.43 -2.24 -7.99
N GLU A 26 -8.52 -1.94 -7.29
CA GLU A 26 -9.47 -0.87 -7.63
C GLU A 26 -9.23 0.42 -6.84
N GLY A 27 -9.04 0.32 -5.52
CA GLY A 27 -8.91 1.49 -4.65
C GLY A 27 -7.53 2.15 -4.74
N LYS A 28 -7.43 3.46 -4.47
CA LYS A 28 -6.14 4.16 -4.38
C LYS A 28 -5.39 3.75 -3.12
N LEU A 29 -4.08 3.59 -3.24
CA LEU A 29 -3.17 3.30 -2.13
C LEU A 29 -2.72 4.59 -1.44
N PHE A 30 -2.50 5.65 -2.21
CA PHE A 30 -2.04 6.94 -1.72
C PHE A 30 -3.20 7.97 -1.72
N ASP A 31 -3.31 8.71 -0.62
CA ASP A 31 -4.18 9.87 -0.47
C ASP A 31 -3.36 11.16 -0.68
N GLY A 32 -2.92 11.35 -1.93
CA GLY A 32 -2.05 12.46 -2.33
C GLY A 32 -0.69 12.00 -2.86
N PHE A 33 0.36 12.76 -2.55
CA PHE A 33 1.70 12.59 -3.15
C PHE A 33 2.65 11.72 -2.32
N LEU A 34 2.57 11.81 -0.99
CA LEU A 34 3.49 11.17 -0.04
C LEU A 34 2.74 10.56 1.16
N LYS A 35 1.40 10.49 1.09
CA LYS A 35 0.57 10.00 2.18
C LYS A 35 -0.14 8.74 1.75
N VAL A 36 0.11 7.63 2.44
CA VAL A 36 -0.66 6.40 2.27
C VAL A 36 -2.07 6.66 2.83
N ALA A 37 -3.10 6.26 2.10
CA ALA A 37 -4.48 6.34 2.61
C ALA A 37 -4.60 5.46 3.88
N PRO A 38 -5.47 5.76 4.85
CA PRO A 38 -5.63 4.88 6.02
C PRO A 38 -6.30 3.55 5.64
N ARG A 39 -7.18 3.56 4.62
CA ARG A 39 -7.90 2.36 4.17
C ARG A 39 -8.26 2.44 2.68
N CYS A 40 -8.42 1.29 2.06
CA CYS A 40 -8.92 1.17 0.69
C CYS A 40 -10.38 1.60 0.60
N SER A 41 -10.72 2.47 -0.36
CA SER A 41 -12.10 2.90 -0.62
C SER A 41 -12.98 1.80 -1.26
N ALA A 42 -12.38 0.80 -1.91
CA ALA A 42 -13.12 -0.25 -2.61
C ALA A 42 -13.33 -1.53 -1.76
N CYS A 43 -12.27 -2.01 -1.09
CA CYS A 43 -12.33 -3.24 -0.30
C CYS A 43 -12.19 -3.04 1.21
N GLY A 44 -11.96 -1.81 1.68
CA GLY A 44 -11.80 -1.52 3.10
C GLY A 44 -10.52 -2.06 3.74
N LEU A 45 -9.54 -2.52 2.95
CA LEU A 45 -8.24 -2.95 3.47
C LEU A 45 -7.56 -1.79 4.20
N ASP A 46 -7.24 -1.98 5.47
CA ASP A 46 -6.47 -1.03 6.27
C ASP A 46 -5.02 -1.02 5.79
N TYR A 47 -4.48 0.15 5.43
CA TYR A 47 -3.11 0.29 4.91
C TYR A 47 -2.09 0.66 5.99
N SER A 48 -2.44 0.63 7.28
CA SER A 48 -1.49 0.93 8.38
C SER A 48 -0.26 0.02 8.38
N PHE A 49 -0.34 -1.16 7.74
CA PHE A 49 0.81 -2.03 7.52
C PHE A 49 1.85 -1.46 6.55
N ALA A 50 1.43 -0.62 5.60
CA ALA A 50 2.30 0.06 4.64
C ALA A 50 2.79 1.43 5.15
N ASP A 51 2.16 1.96 6.21
CA ASP A 51 2.50 3.22 6.89
C ASP A 51 3.60 3.05 7.95
N SER A 52 4.09 1.82 8.19
CA SER A 52 5.07 1.50 9.25
C SER A 52 6.49 2.03 9.02
N GLY A 53 6.65 2.98 8.09
CA GLY A 53 7.91 3.60 7.77
C GLY A 53 7.97 3.79 6.27
N ASP A 54 7.97 5.05 5.85
CA ASP A 54 8.65 5.46 4.63
C ASP A 54 10.06 4.83 4.64
N GLY A 55 10.19 3.61 4.11
CA GLY A 55 11.47 2.93 3.94
C GLY A 55 12.51 3.86 3.30
N PRO A 56 12.14 4.71 2.33
CA PRO A 56 13.02 5.75 1.81
C PRO A 56 13.34 6.88 2.80
N ALA A 57 12.36 7.40 3.55
CA ALA A 57 12.60 8.54 4.46
C ALA A 57 13.47 8.14 5.65
N ALA A 58 13.26 6.94 6.22
CA ALA A 58 14.13 6.40 7.25
C ALA A 58 15.57 6.20 6.71
N PHE A 59 15.71 5.74 5.46
CA PHE A 59 17.02 5.58 4.82
C PHE A 59 17.75 6.91 4.59
N VAL A 60 17.02 7.94 4.15
CA VAL A 60 17.57 9.29 3.94
C VAL A 60 17.99 9.94 5.26
N ILE A 61 17.17 9.83 6.31
CA ILE A 61 17.50 10.37 7.64
C ILE A 61 18.75 9.69 8.22
N LEU A 62 18.90 8.37 8.04
CA LEU A 62 20.08 7.64 8.50
C LEU A 62 21.37 7.98 7.72
N ILE A 63 21.28 8.27 6.42
CA ILE A 63 22.46 8.64 5.60
C ILE A 63 22.88 10.10 5.82
N ILE A 64 21.94 11.04 5.96
CA ILE A 64 22.25 12.47 6.13
C ILE A 64 22.57 12.81 7.59
N GLY A 65 22.03 12.05 8.55
CA GLY A 65 22.27 12.25 9.98
C GLY A 65 23.58 11.67 10.52
N PHE A 66 24.44 11.12 9.66
CA PHE A 66 25.75 10.55 10.02
C PHE A 66 26.90 11.36 9.42
#